data_AF-A0A945CZV1-F1
#
_entry.id   AF-A0A945CZV1-F1
#
_cell.length_a   1.000
_cell.length_b   1.000
_cell.length_c   1.000
_cell.angle_alpha   90.00
_cell.angle_beta   90.00
_cell.angle_gamma   90.00
#
_symmetry.space_group_name_H-M   'P 1'
#
loop_
_entity.id
_entity.type
_entity.pdbx_description
1 polymer ?
#
loop_
_entity_poly.entity_id
_entity_poly.type
_entity_poly.pdbx_seq_one_letter_code
_entity_poly.pdbx_strand_id
1 'polypeptide(L)'
;MATTVPLFMQRSAEGIMLPLGSLVSSQAGVPEDHTLVVIQLAGGNDGLNTVIPYGNRDYYTNRPQIAIDKSDALQIPGADGYGLHPNLTGLLELIDNGQAAIVQGVGYPNPNRSHFTSTDIW
;
A
#
# COMPACT_ATOMS: atom_id res chain seq x y z
N MET A 1 25.33 -1.96 7.39
CA MET A 1 24.02 -1.40 7.01
C MET A 1 23.15 -2.58 6.62
N ALA A 2 22.23 -3.00 7.49
CA ALA A 2 21.30 -4.07 7.17
C ALA A 2 20.08 -3.42 6.51
N THR A 3 19.90 -3.64 5.21
CA THR A 3 18.71 -3.18 4.48
C THR A 3 17.50 -3.88 5.08
N THR A 4 16.61 -3.12 5.72
CA THR A 4 15.41 -3.68 6.33
C THR A 4 14.32 -3.70 5.27
N VAL A 5 14.15 -4.86 4.63
CA VAL A 5 13.02 -5.08 3.73
C VAL A 5 11.73 -4.86 4.53
N PRO A 6 10.73 -4.12 4.01
CA PRO A 6 9.48 -3.88 4.71
C PRO A 6 8.88 -5.18 5.21
N LEU A 7 8.34 -5.19 6.43
CA LEU A 7 7.83 -6.41 7.05
C LEU A 7 6.79 -7.11 6.17
N PHE A 8 5.99 -6.37 5.40
CA PHE A 8 5.06 -6.94 4.43
C PHE A 8 5.76 -7.70 3.31
N MET A 9 6.83 -7.15 2.73
CA MET A 9 7.63 -7.81 1.69
C MET A 9 8.35 -9.03 2.26
N GLN A 10 8.93 -8.91 3.46
CA GLN A 10 9.55 -10.03 4.17
C GLN A 10 8.54 -11.14 4.45
N ARG A 11 7.37 -10.80 5.02
CA ARG A 11 6.31 -11.78 5.32
C ARG A 11 5.66 -12.37 4.09
N SER A 12 5.56 -11.61 3.00
CA SER A 12 5.10 -12.13 1.71
C SER A 12 6.10 -13.16 1.18
N ALA A 13 7.39 -12.86 1.23
CA ALA A 13 8.45 -13.80 0.86
C ALA A 13 8.47 -15.05 1.77
N GLU A 14 8.34 -14.88 3.08
CA GLU A 14 8.26 -16.00 4.05
C GLU A 14 6.99 -16.84 3.87
N GLY A 15 5.84 -16.20 3.60
CA GLY A 15 4.57 -16.86 3.34
C GLY A 15 4.56 -17.66 2.04
N ILE A 16 5.29 -17.20 1.03
CA ILE A 16 5.57 -17.91 -0.23
C ILE A 16 6.43 -19.18 0.01
N MET A 17 7.30 -19.17 1.03
CA MET A 17 8.21 -20.28 1.36
C MET A 17 7.59 -21.39 2.22
N LEU A 18 6.35 -21.25 2.71
CA LEU A 18 5.71 -22.31 3.50
C LEU A 18 5.26 -23.47 2.61
N PRO A 19 5.47 -24.75 3.00
CA PRO A 19 5.48 -25.88 2.07
C PRO A 19 4.09 -26.39 1.67
N LEU A 20 3.02 -25.67 2.00
CA LEU A 20 1.66 -26.11 1.68
C LEU A 20 1.17 -25.44 0.38
N GLY A 21 1.69 -25.92 -0.76
CA GLY A 21 1.16 -25.61 -2.08
C GLY A 21 1.70 -24.33 -2.74
N SER A 22 3.00 -24.02 -2.59
CA SER A 22 3.61 -22.85 -3.22
C SER A 22 3.49 -22.91 -4.75
N LEU A 23 2.72 -21.98 -5.32
CA LEU A 23 2.66 -21.67 -6.75
C LEU A 23 3.74 -20.66 -7.18
N VAL A 24 4.66 -20.29 -6.27
CA VAL A 24 5.69 -19.29 -6.55
C VAL A 24 7.05 -19.95 -6.36
N SER A 25 7.68 -20.23 -7.50
CA SER A 25 8.94 -20.98 -7.62
C SER A 25 10.20 -20.16 -7.27
N SER A 26 10.06 -18.92 -6.78
CA SER A 26 11.19 -18.00 -6.78
C SER A 26 12.27 -18.33 -5.77
N GLN A 27 13.41 -18.83 -6.25
CA GLN A 27 14.60 -19.14 -5.47
C GLN A 27 15.57 -17.96 -5.50
N ALA A 28 15.93 -17.46 -4.31
CA ALA A 28 16.85 -16.33 -4.18
C ALA A 28 18.20 -16.60 -4.88
N GLY A 29 18.60 -15.70 -5.79
CA GLY A 29 19.85 -15.82 -6.55
C GLY A 29 19.76 -16.63 -7.85
N VAL A 30 18.61 -17.25 -8.14
CA VAL A 30 18.32 -17.86 -9.43
C VAL A 30 17.62 -16.81 -10.32
N PRO A 31 18.15 -16.51 -11.53
CA PRO A 31 17.46 -15.63 -12.47
C PRO A 31 16.24 -16.35 -13.05
N GLU A 32 15.04 -15.84 -12.81
CA GLU A 32 13.77 -16.47 -13.22
C GLU A 32 12.96 -15.64 -14.22
N ASP A 33 13.61 -14.71 -14.94
CA ASP A 33 12.99 -13.75 -15.88
C ASP A 33 11.83 -12.90 -15.30
N HIS A 34 11.59 -12.97 -13.98
CA HIS A 34 10.62 -12.14 -13.28
C HIS A 34 11.20 -10.76 -12.96
N THR A 35 10.49 -9.70 -13.36
CA THR A 35 10.87 -8.31 -13.07
C THR A 35 9.94 -7.72 -12.02
N LEU A 36 10.51 -7.29 -10.89
CA LEU A 36 9.81 -6.46 -9.91
C LEU A 36 10.07 -4.98 -10.23
N VAL A 37 9.00 -4.23 -10.49
CA VAL A 37 9.06 -2.78 -10.65
C VAL A 37 8.57 -2.13 -9.37
N VAL A 38 9.43 -1.32 -8.72
CA VAL A 38 9.07 -0.54 -7.54
C VAL A 38 9.00 0.94 -7.92
N ILE A 39 7.83 1.55 -7.74
CA ILE A 39 7.62 2.98 -8.00
C ILE A 39 7.49 3.69 -6.65
N GLN A 40 8.46 4.53 -6.33
CA GLN A 40 8.42 5.39 -5.15
C GLN A 40 7.84 6.75 -5.51
N LEU A 41 6.74 7.14 -4.87
CA LEU A 41 6.12 8.46 -5.04
C LEU A 41 6.78 9.47 -4.07
N ALA A 42 7.93 10.02 -4.48
CA ALA A 42 8.65 11.02 -3.69
C ALA A 42 7.93 12.38 -3.66
N GLY A 43 7.98 13.09 -2.52
CA GLY A 43 7.64 14.52 -2.45
C GLY A 43 6.23 14.89 -1.97
N GLY A 44 5.42 13.95 -1.47
CA GLY A 44 4.20 14.31 -0.71
C GLY A 44 2.89 13.70 -1.20
N ASN A 45 2.91 12.44 -1.68
CA ASN A 45 1.65 11.72 -1.86
C ASN A 45 0.91 11.65 -0.52
N ASP A 46 -0.28 12.22 -0.49
CA ASP A 46 -1.15 12.21 0.68
C ASP A 46 -1.94 10.91 0.71
N GLY A 47 -1.40 9.90 1.37
CA GLY A 47 -1.97 8.55 1.40
C GLY A 47 -3.41 8.49 1.92
N LEU A 48 -3.82 9.43 2.78
CA LEU A 48 -5.19 9.53 3.29
C LEU A 48 -6.17 10.14 2.30
N ASN A 49 -5.70 10.85 1.28
CA ASN A 49 -6.51 11.25 0.12
C ASN A 49 -6.32 10.30 -1.07
N THR A 50 -5.26 9.48 -1.13
CA THR A 50 -5.14 8.37 -2.09
C THR A 50 -6.14 7.26 -1.76
N VAL A 51 -6.13 6.78 -0.51
CA VAL A 51 -7.04 5.76 0.01
C VAL A 51 -7.78 6.35 1.20
N ILE A 52 -8.97 6.87 0.91
CA ILE A 52 -9.80 7.70 1.79
C ILE A 52 -10.53 6.80 2.79
N PRO A 53 -10.29 6.94 4.11
CA PRO A 53 -11.08 6.27 5.15
C PRO A 53 -12.38 7.06 5.41
N TYR A 54 -13.26 7.18 4.41
CA TYR A 54 -14.46 8.03 4.48
C TYR A 54 -15.43 7.62 5.60
N GLY A 55 -15.31 6.39 6.13
CA GLY A 55 -16.10 5.89 7.27
C GLY A 55 -15.57 6.36 8.63
N ASN A 56 -14.38 6.97 8.69
CA ASN A 56 -13.74 7.39 9.93
C ASN A 56 -13.96 8.89 10.18
N ARG A 57 -14.57 9.23 11.32
CA ARG A 57 -14.80 10.62 11.74
C ARG A 57 -13.51 11.41 11.96
N ASP A 58 -12.44 10.76 12.40
CA ASP A 58 -11.16 11.42 12.69
C ASP A 58 -10.50 11.95 11.42
N TYR A 59 -10.77 11.34 10.26
CA TYR A 59 -10.29 11.82 8.98
C TYR A 59 -10.81 13.24 8.70
N TYR A 60 -12.13 13.45 8.81
CA TYR A 60 -12.73 14.77 8.61
C TYR A 60 -12.35 15.76 9.71
N THR A 61 -12.32 15.29 10.97
CA THR A 61 -12.00 16.14 12.13
C THR A 61 -10.59 16.71 12.04
N ASN A 62 -9.62 15.88 11.64
CA ASN A 62 -8.22 16.29 11.55
C ASN A 62 -7.86 16.94 10.21
N ARG A 63 -8.75 16.92 9.20
CA ARG A 63 -8.46 17.39 7.84
C ARG A 63 -9.57 18.29 7.27
N PRO A 64 -10.04 19.31 8.02
CA PRO A 64 -11.25 20.06 7.67
C PRO A 64 -11.18 20.82 6.34
N GLN A 65 -9.98 21.08 5.81
CA GLN A 65 -9.80 21.83 4.55
C GLN A 65 -9.56 20.94 3.32
N ILE A 66 -9.20 19.68 3.53
CA ILE A 66 -8.69 18.80 2.45
C ILE A 66 -9.32 17.40 2.47
N ALA A 67 -10.22 17.12 3.43
CA ALA A 67 -10.96 15.87 3.44
C ALA A 67 -11.87 15.78 2.20
N ILE A 68 -11.94 14.58 1.63
CA ILE A 68 -12.83 14.28 0.50
C ILE A 68 -14.09 13.64 1.06
N ASP A 69 -15.25 14.14 0.64
CA ASP A 69 -16.53 13.63 1.09
C ASP A 69 -16.81 12.22 0.59
N LYS A 70 -17.57 11.45 1.38
CA LYS A 70 -17.97 10.08 1.04
C LYS A 70 -18.64 9.99 -0.34
N SER A 71 -19.40 11.01 -0.74
CA SER A 71 -20.07 11.05 -2.05
C SER A 71 -19.12 11.14 -3.23
N ASP A 72 -17.94 11.72 -3.01
CA ASP A 72 -16.96 11.99 -4.05
C ASP A 72 -15.91 10.88 -4.12
N ALA A 73 -15.71 10.16 -3.01
CA ALA A 73 -14.82 9.01 -2.95
C ALA A 73 -15.29 7.86 -3.85
N LEU A 74 -14.38 7.36 -4.69
CA LEU A 74 -14.62 6.17 -5.49
C LEU A 74 -14.68 4.94 -4.58
N GLN A 75 -15.80 4.24 -4.56
CA GLN A 75 -16.02 3.10 -3.68
C GLN A 75 -15.16 1.90 -4.12
N ILE A 76 -14.41 1.32 -3.19
CA ILE A 76 -13.63 0.11 -3.45
C ILE A 76 -14.51 -1.11 -3.10
N PRO A 77 -14.76 -2.05 -4.02
CA PRO A 77 -15.57 -3.23 -3.72
C PRO A 77 -15.02 -4.03 -2.54
N GLY A 78 -15.89 -4.37 -1.60
CA GLY A 78 -15.53 -5.18 -0.42
C GLY A 78 -14.71 -4.46 0.64
N ALA A 79 -14.51 -3.14 0.54
CA ALA A 79 -13.78 -2.34 1.52
C ALA A 79 -14.68 -1.24 2.14
N ASP A 80 -15.66 -1.67 2.94
CA ASP A 80 -16.59 -0.76 3.61
C ASP A 80 -15.87 0.31 4.44
N GLY A 81 -16.23 1.57 4.23
CA GLY A 81 -15.59 2.70 4.91
C GLY A 81 -14.35 3.25 4.22
N TYR A 82 -13.92 2.65 3.10
CA TYR A 82 -12.76 3.05 2.33
C TYR A 82 -13.07 3.30 0.85
N GLY A 83 -12.45 4.33 0.29
CA GLY A 83 -12.55 4.67 -1.13
C GLY A 83 -11.25 5.20 -1.70
N LEU A 84 -11.20 5.39 -3.01
CA LEU A 84 -10.09 6.05 -3.70
C LEU A 84 -10.39 7.52 -3.98
N HIS A 85 -9.34 8.32 -4.16
CA HIS A 85 -9.45 9.67 -4.71
C HIS A 85 -10.31 9.68 -5.99
N PRO A 86 -11.17 10.69 -6.22
CA PRO A 86 -12.02 10.81 -7.42
C PRO A 86 -11.27 10.66 -8.75
N ASN A 87 -10.01 11.11 -8.79
CA ASN A 87 -9.14 11.06 -9.97
C ASN A 87 -8.45 9.71 -10.21
N LEU A 88 -8.59 8.73 -9.31
CA LEU A 88 -7.93 7.42 -9.41
C LEU A 88 -8.83 6.36 -10.07
N THR A 89 -9.62 6.77 -11.07
CA THR A 89 -10.54 5.88 -11.80
C THR A 89 -9.82 4.70 -12.45
N GLY A 90 -8.64 4.92 -13.04
CA GLY A 90 -7.85 3.84 -13.62
C GLY A 90 -7.33 2.83 -12.58
N LEU A 91 -7.06 3.26 -11.35
CA LEU A 91 -6.69 2.33 -10.27
C LEU A 91 -7.91 1.52 -9.81
N LEU A 92 -9.09 2.15 -9.74
CA LEU A 92 -10.33 1.44 -9.45
C LEU A 92 -10.60 0.34 -10.49
N GLU A 93 -10.46 0.66 -11.77
CA GLU A 93 -10.66 -0.32 -12.86
C GLU A 93 -9.72 -1.54 -12.70
N LEU A 94 -8.44 -1.31 -12.35
CA LEU A 94 -7.51 -2.41 -12.09
C LEU A 94 -7.93 -3.25 -10.88
N ILE A 95 -8.46 -2.62 -9.81
CA ILE A 95 -8.96 -3.34 -8.63
C ILE A 95 -10.19 -4.18 -9.01
N ASP A 96 -11.14 -3.60 -9.73
CA ASP A 96 -12.36 -4.27 -10.19
C ASP A 96 -12.03 -5.49 -11.07
N ASN A 97 -10.98 -5.39 -11.89
CA ASN A 97 -10.48 -6.48 -12.72
C ASN A 97 -9.61 -7.51 -11.96
N GLY A 98 -9.39 -7.33 -10.65
CA GLY A 98 -8.53 -8.20 -9.83
C GLY A 98 -7.04 -8.09 -10.15
N GLN A 99 -6.61 -7.00 -10.81
CA GLN A 99 -5.23 -6.75 -11.25
C GLN A 99 -4.45 -5.85 -10.29
N ALA A 100 -5.13 -5.21 -9.33
CA ALA A 100 -4.51 -4.38 -8.30
C ALA A 100 -5.13 -4.66 -6.92
N ALA A 101 -4.33 -4.46 -5.88
CA ALA A 101 -4.76 -4.56 -4.50
C ALA A 101 -4.10 -3.46 -3.66
N ILE A 102 -4.77 -3.05 -2.58
CA ILE A 102 -4.26 -2.07 -1.63
C ILE A 102 -3.88 -2.80 -0.35
N VAL A 103 -2.67 -2.54 0.13
CA VAL A 103 -2.20 -3.07 1.42
C VAL A 103 -1.96 -1.89 2.37
N GLN A 104 -2.75 -1.84 3.43
CA GLN A 104 -2.66 -0.82 4.48
C GLN A 104 -1.79 -1.31 5.65
N GLY A 105 -1.28 -0.39 6.47
CA GLY A 105 -0.51 -0.72 7.66
C GLY A 105 0.89 -1.26 7.38
N VAL A 106 1.45 -0.98 6.20
CA VAL A 106 2.82 -1.37 5.84
C VAL A 106 3.83 -0.43 6.50
N GLY A 107 4.78 -0.98 7.23
CA GLY A 107 5.84 -0.22 7.90
C GLY A 107 6.87 -1.14 8.56
N TYR A 108 7.71 -0.55 9.41
CA TYR A 108 8.69 -1.27 10.23
C TYR A 108 8.42 -1.04 11.73
N PRO A 109 8.84 -1.96 12.63
CA PRO A 109 8.64 -1.80 14.06
C PRO A 109 9.26 -0.51 14.60
N ASN A 110 8.55 0.19 15.49
CA ASN A 110 9.00 1.46 16.09
C ASN A 110 9.35 2.53 15.04
N PRO A 111 8.39 2.96 14.20
CA PRO A 111 8.67 3.86 13.09
C PRO A 111 9.19 5.20 13.57
N ASN A 112 10.27 5.67 12.93
CA ASN A 112 10.77 7.01 13.12
C ASN A 112 9.82 8.03 12.46
N ARG A 113 9.58 9.15 13.13
CA ARG A 113 8.71 10.23 12.60
C ARG A 113 9.46 11.21 11.69
N SER A 114 10.78 11.09 11.58
CA SER A 114 11.61 11.84 10.63
C SER A 114 11.51 11.22 9.25
N HIS A 115 11.12 12.03 8.26
CA HIS A 115 11.06 11.62 6.87
C HIS A 115 12.42 11.11 6.36
N PHE A 116 13.51 11.83 6.67
CA PHE A 116 14.87 11.48 6.23
C PHE A 116 15.34 10.16 6.86
N THR A 117 15.25 10.06 8.19
CA THR A 117 15.71 8.87 8.90
C THR A 117 14.88 7.63 8.55
N SER A 118 13.57 7.78 8.34
CA SER A 118 12.73 6.68 7.86
C SER A 118 13.04 6.24 6.44
N THR A 119 13.51 7.15 5.59
CA THR A 119 13.96 6.82 4.24
C THR A 119 15.29 6.06 4.27
N ASP A 120 16.23 6.47 5.13
CA ASP A 120 17.55 5.80 5.27
C ASP A 120 17.45 4.37 5.86
N ILE A 121 16.40 4.08 6.63
CA ILE A 121 16.14 2.74 7.19
C ILE A 121 15.60 1.78 6.11
N TRP A 122 14.88 2.34 5.13
CA TRP A 122 14.15 1.62 4.08
C TRP A 122 15.06 1.17 2.93
#